data_AF-A0A544SRI3-F1
#
_entry.id   AF-A0A544SRI3-F1
#
_cell.length_a   1.000
_cell.length_b   1.000
_cell.length_c   1.000
_cell.angle_alpha   90.00
_cell.angle_beta   90.00
_cell.angle_gamma   90.00
#
_symmetry.space_group_name_H-M   'P 1'
#
loop_
_entity.id
_entity.type
_entity.pdbx_description
1 polymer ?
#
loop_
_entity_poly.entity_id
_entity_poly.type
_entity_poly.pdbx_seq_one_letter_code
_entity_poly.pdbx_strand_id
1 'polypeptide(L)'
;MKYFIKEENPNNPYQIFKYEKFEIPLKEIILFKQHQTESVTYALYSEEGIVYLLTSVSVINNCICGNGNYGKPYCKIEEINRYSLDKLDQDAYNWYLTQAR
;
A
#
# COMPACT_ATOMS: atom_id res chain seq x y z
N MET A 1 -10.18 -9.27 -7.21
CA MET A 1 -9.13 -9.80 -8.11
C MET A 1 -7.84 -9.77 -7.31
N LYS A 2 -6.97 -10.79 -7.40
CA LYS A 2 -5.70 -10.75 -6.68
C LYS A 2 -4.69 -9.94 -7.47
N TYR A 3 -4.39 -8.73 -7.01
CA TYR A 3 -3.40 -7.85 -7.63
C TYR A 3 -1.97 -8.15 -7.15
N PHE A 4 -1.87 -8.94 -6.08
CA PHE A 4 -0.63 -9.35 -5.45
C PHE A 4 -0.51 -10.87 -5.45
N ILE A 5 0.66 -11.39 -5.82
CA ILE A 5 0.96 -12.82 -5.73
C ILE A 5 1.67 -13.04 -4.41
N LYS A 6 1.10 -13.85 -3.51
CA LYS A 6 1.74 -14.19 -2.25
C LYS A 6 2.98 -15.04 -2.53
N GLU A 7 4.16 -14.55 -2.15
CA GLU A 7 5.44 -15.23 -2.27
C GLU A 7 6.27 -14.97 -1.01
N GLU A 8 6.66 -16.03 -0.31
CA GLU A 8 7.53 -15.92 0.86
C GLU A 8 8.97 -15.76 0.40
N ASN A 9 9.58 -14.61 0.68
CA ASN A 9 10.99 -14.38 0.43
C ASN A 9 11.81 -14.78 1.68
N PRO A 10 12.61 -15.86 1.65
CA PRO A 10 13.39 -16.28 2.81
C PRO A 10 14.45 -15.24 3.23
N ASN A 11 14.89 -14.38 2.32
CA ASN A 11 15.84 -13.31 2.63
C ASN A 11 15.14 -12.08 3.25
N ASN A 12 13.84 -11.90 2.97
CA ASN A 12 13.02 -10.81 3.49
C ASN A 12 11.66 -11.37 3.96
N PRO A 13 11.57 -11.98 5.14
CA PRO A 13 10.36 -12.69 5.59
C PRO A 13 9.13 -11.78 5.76
N TYR A 14 9.34 -10.46 5.81
CA TYR A 14 8.29 -9.45 5.89
C TYR A 14 7.79 -8.99 4.50
N GLN A 15 8.46 -9.39 3.42
CA GLN A 15 8.06 -9.16 2.03
C GLN A 15 7.32 -10.40 1.54
N ILE A 16 6.00 -10.36 1.63
CA ILE A 16 5.15 -11.56 1.48
C ILE A 16 4.45 -11.59 0.11
N PHE A 17 4.56 -10.53 -0.69
CA PHE A 17 3.84 -10.43 -1.95
C PHE A 17 4.74 -9.92 -3.06
N LYS A 18 4.78 -10.63 -4.20
CA LYS A 18 5.47 -10.21 -5.42
C LYS A 18 4.49 -9.63 -6.44
N TYR A 19 4.92 -8.61 -7.15
CA TYR A 19 4.21 -8.04 -8.30
C TYR A 19 5.24 -7.39 -9.22
N GLU A 20 5.05 -7.44 -10.54
CA GLU A 20 5.83 -6.63 -11.47
C GLU A 20 5.15 -5.28 -11.71
N LYS A 21 3.82 -5.33 -11.82
CA LYS A 21 2.92 -4.20 -11.99
C LYS A 21 1.57 -4.55 -11.37
N PHE A 22 0.95 -3.60 -10.68
CA PHE A 22 -0.45 -3.70 -10.27
C PHE A 22 -1.27 -2.55 -10.84
N GLU A 23 -2.55 -2.80 -11.08
CA GLU A 23 -3.54 -1.82 -11.50
C GLU A 23 -4.81 -2.02 -10.68
N ILE A 24 -4.95 -1.26 -9.58
CA ILE A 24 -6.05 -1.42 -8.64
C ILE A 24 -7.08 -0.32 -8.88
N PRO A 25 -8.35 -0.63 -9.16
CA PRO A 25 -9.38 0.38 -9.35
C PRO A 25 -9.49 1.34 -8.15
N LEU A 26 -9.62 2.64 -8.38
CA LEU A 26 -9.71 3.65 -7.29
C LEU A 26 -10.82 3.35 -6.27
N LYS A 27 -11.91 2.71 -6.69
CA LYS A 27 -13.02 2.30 -5.79
C LYS A 27 -12.62 1.24 -4.75
N GLU A 28 -11.51 0.54 -4.98
CA GLU A 28 -10.98 -0.51 -4.08
C GLU A 28 -9.87 0.06 -3.16
N ILE A 29 -9.55 1.34 -3.30
CA ILE A 29 -8.53 2.04 -2.52
C ILE A 29 -9.19 2.70 -1.32
N ILE A 30 -8.66 2.42 -0.13
CA ILE A 30 -9.12 2.99 1.14
C ILE A 30 -8.69 4.46 1.24
N LEU A 31 -7.43 4.73 0.92
CA LEU A 31 -6.82 6.04 1.02
C LEU A 31 -5.81 6.21 -0.10
N PHE A 32 -5.79 7.38 -0.73
CA PHE A 32 -4.73 7.76 -1.65
C PHE A 32 -4.20 9.13 -1.24
N LYS A 33 -2.87 9.26 -1.14
CA LYS A 33 -2.21 10.50 -0.76
C LYS A 33 -1.01 10.82 -1.62
N GLN A 34 -0.93 12.08 -1.99
CA GLN A 34 0.14 12.67 -2.78
C GLN A 34 0.65 13.92 -2.05
N HIS A 35 1.85 13.83 -1.50
CA HIS A 35 2.52 14.95 -0.84
C HIS A 35 3.28 15.76 -1.89
N GLN A 36 2.82 16.97 -2.17
CA GLN A 36 3.42 17.85 -3.19
C GLN A 36 4.85 18.27 -2.84
N THR A 37 5.16 18.42 -1.56
CA THR A 37 6.44 18.94 -1.08
C THR A 37 7.53 17.89 -0.96
N GLU A 38 7.18 16.61 -0.87
CA GLU A 38 8.11 15.55 -0.44
C GLU A 38 8.24 14.42 -1.46
N SER A 39 7.60 14.54 -2.63
CA SER A 39 7.55 13.49 -3.66
C SER A 39 7.04 12.14 -3.15
N VAL A 40 6.31 12.13 -2.03
CA VAL A 40 5.74 10.93 -1.42
C VAL A 40 4.35 10.70 -2.01
N THR A 41 4.17 9.56 -2.66
CA THR A 41 2.87 9.13 -3.15
C THR A 41 2.60 7.71 -2.70
N TYR A 42 1.49 7.49 -1.98
CA TYR A 42 1.09 6.17 -1.51
C TYR A 42 -0.43 5.96 -1.56
N ALA A 43 -0.82 4.69 -1.52
CA ALA A 43 -2.20 4.26 -1.39
C ALA A 43 -2.34 3.14 -0.36
N LEU A 44 -3.48 3.10 0.33
CA LEU A 44 -3.90 1.97 1.15
C LEU A 44 -4.91 1.15 0.39
N TYR A 45 -4.62 -0.14 0.22
CA TYR A 45 -5.49 -1.12 -0.41
C TYR A 45 -5.78 -2.24 0.58
N SER A 46 -7.00 -2.81 0.56
CA SER A 46 -7.29 -3.98 1.39
C SER A 46 -7.69 -5.20 0.57
N GLU A 47 -7.11 -6.33 0.94
CA GLU A 47 -7.43 -7.63 0.37
C GLU A 47 -7.35 -8.70 1.46
N GLU A 48 -8.34 -9.58 1.50
CA GLU A 48 -8.42 -10.70 2.46
C GLU A 48 -8.27 -10.26 3.93
N GLY A 49 -8.76 -9.06 4.28
CA GLY A 49 -8.70 -8.51 5.64
C GLY A 49 -7.33 -7.94 6.03
N ILE A 50 -6.37 -7.89 5.12
CA ILE A 50 -5.08 -7.22 5.29
C ILE A 50 -5.12 -5.91 4.53
N VAL A 51 -4.53 -4.87 5.10
CA VAL A 51 -4.29 -3.59 4.45
C VAL A 51 -2.83 -3.51 4.05
N TYR A 52 -2.61 -3.02 2.83
CA TYR A 52 -1.34 -2.89 2.17
C TYR A 52 -1.05 -1.42 1.93
N LEU A 53 0.16 -1.01 2.27
CA LEU A 53 0.66 0.30 1.91
C LEU A 53 1.43 0.20 0.60
N LEU A 54 0.86 0.78 -0.44
CA LEU A 54 1.40 0.84 -1.79
C LEU A 54 2.20 2.12 -1.93
N THR A 55 3.47 2.03 -2.25
CA THR A 55 4.39 3.17 -2.33
C THR A 55 4.74 3.47 -3.79
N SER A 56 5.15 4.71 -4.08
CA SER A 56 5.58 5.13 -5.43
C SER A 56 4.52 4.85 -6.50
N VAL A 57 3.25 5.08 -6.15
CA VAL A 57 2.11 4.81 -7.01
C VAL A 57 1.73 6.02 -7.86
N SER A 58 0.99 5.78 -8.95
CA SER A 58 0.48 6.78 -9.87
C SER A 58 -0.99 6.52 -10.17
N VAL A 59 -1.74 7.56 -10.55
CA VAL A 59 -3.14 7.41 -10.98
C VAL A 59 -3.18 7.39 -12.50
N ILE A 60 -3.62 6.29 -13.10
CA ILE A 60 -3.77 6.14 -14.56
C ILE A 60 -5.11 5.46 -14.84
N ASN A 61 -5.93 6.03 -15.73
CA ASN A 61 -7.21 5.44 -16.16
C ASN A 61 -8.13 4.98 -14.99
N ASN A 62 -8.29 5.82 -13.95
CA ASN A 62 -9.06 5.51 -12.74
C ASN A 62 -8.56 4.31 -11.92
N CYS A 63 -7.29 3.92 -12.10
CA CYS A 63 -6.60 2.92 -11.30
C CYS A 63 -5.39 3.53 -10.60
N ILE A 64 -5.09 3.02 -9.41
CA ILE A 64 -3.79 3.17 -8.77
C ILE A 64 -2.86 2.13 -9.37
N CYS A 65 -1.82 2.62 -10.03
CA CYS A 65 -0.81 1.83 -10.72
C CYS A 65 0.54 2.00 -10.02
N GLY A 66 1.21 0.88 -9.79
CA GLY A 66 2.57 0.88 -9.25
C GLY A 66 3.38 -0.24 -9.87
N ASN A 67 4.70 -0.04 -9.89
CA ASN A 67 5.68 -1.01 -10.33
C ASN A 67 6.58 -1.33 -9.13
N GLY A 68 7.01 -2.58 -9.01
CA GLY A 68 7.81 -2.98 -7.86
C GLY A 68 8.25 -4.43 -7.99
N ASN A 69 8.81 -4.96 -6.91
CA ASN A 69 9.15 -6.37 -6.80
C ASN A 69 8.40 -7.01 -5.64
N TYR A 70 8.32 -6.34 -4.49
CA TYR A 70 7.64 -6.88 -3.31
C TYR A 70 6.82 -5.84 -2.55
N GLY A 71 5.70 -6.27 -1.96
CA GLY A 71 4.83 -5.49 -1.09
C GLY A 71 4.83 -6.06 0.33
N LYS A 72 4.69 -5.18 1.32
CA LYS A 72 4.64 -5.55 2.74
C LYS A 72 3.25 -5.24 3.31
N PRO A 73 2.64 -6.17 4.07
CA PRO A 73 1.39 -5.88 4.77
C PRO A 73 1.61 -4.76 5.78
N TYR A 74 0.71 -3.79 5.79
CA TYR A 74 0.74 -2.67 6.71
C TYR A 74 0.12 -3.07 8.06
N CYS A 75 -1.13 -3.53 8.05
CA CYS A 75 -1.84 -4.05 9.23
C CYS A 75 -3.11 -4.81 8.81
N LYS A 76 -3.88 -5.34 9.76
CA LYS A 76 -5.20 -5.94 9.51
C LYS A 76 -6.27 -4.86 9.45
N ILE A 77 -7.31 -5.08 8.65
CA ILE A 77 -8.43 -4.13 8.51
C ILE A 77 -9.16 -3.87 9.84
N GLU A 78 -9.21 -4.87 10.72
CA GLU A 78 -9.80 -4.76 12.05
C GLU A 78 -9.05 -3.77 12.95
N GLU A 79 -7.75 -3.59 12.70
CA GLU A 79 -6.92 -2.62 13.41
C GLU A 79 -7.25 -1.22 12.92
N ILE A 80 -7.37 -1.01 11.60
CA ILE A 80 -7.67 0.29 10.99
C ILE A 80 -9.08 0.81 11.31
N ASN A 81 -10.06 -0.06 11.48
CA ASN A 81 -11.45 0.35 11.79
C ASN A 81 -11.59 1.17 13.09
N ARG A 82 -10.52 1.28 13.89
CA ARG A 82 -10.48 2.08 15.13
C ARG A 82 -9.81 3.45 14.96
N TYR A 83 -9.25 3.75 13.78
CA TYR A 83 -8.53 4.99 13.52
C TYR A 83 -9.42 6.03 12.84
N SER A 84 -9.17 7.31 13.10
CA SER A 84 -9.64 8.37 12.21
C SER A 84 -8.82 8.38 10.92
N LEU A 85 -9.37 8.92 9.84
CA LEU A 85 -8.65 9.06 8.57
C LEU A 85 -7.32 9.82 8.74
N ASP A 86 -7.29 10.87 9.56
CA ASP A 86 -6.07 11.65 9.81
C ASP A 86 -4.97 10.82 10.53
N LYS A 87 -5.35 9.98 11.49
CA LYS A 87 -4.38 9.10 12.19
C LYS A 87 -3.87 8.01 11.26
N LEU A 88 -4.75 7.46 10.43
CA LEU A 88 -4.39 6.47 9.41
C LEU A 88 -3.38 7.05 8.41
N ASP A 89 -3.62 8.28 7.97
CA ASP A 89 -2.73 9.01 7.06
C ASP A 89 -1.35 9.24 7.70
N GLN A 90 -1.33 9.73 8.95
CA GLN A 90 -0.09 9.99 9.67
C GLN A 90 0.73 8.71 9.93
N ASP A 91 0.09 7.62 10.32
CA ASP A 91 0.78 6.35 10.54
C ASP A 91 1.28 5.73 9.23
N ALA A 92 0.50 5.80 8.15
CA ALA A 92 0.92 5.34 6.82
C ALA A 92 2.12 6.14 6.30
N TYR A 93 2.10 7.46 6.48
CA TYR A 93 3.20 8.35 6.15
C TYR A 93 4.47 8.05 6.97
N ASN A 94 4.35 7.92 8.30
CA ASN A 94 5.47 7.56 9.17
C ASN A 94 6.07 6.21 8.79
N TRP A 95 5.22 5.24 8.44
CA TRP A 95 5.67 3.94 7.97
C TRP A 95 6.41 4.06 6.64
N TYR A 96 5.89 4.83 5.68
CA TYR A 96 6.59 5.12 4.43
C TYR A 96 7.98 5.68 4.69
N LEU A 97 8.11 6.70 5.54
CA LEU A 97 9.41 7.32 5.83
C LEU A 97 10.40 6.38 6.54
N THR A 98 9.91 5.46 7.37
CA THR A 98 10.75 4.55 8.16
C THR A 98 11.11 3.26 7.45
N GLN A 99 10.35 2.85 6.43
CA GLN A 99 10.49 1.54 5.77
C GLN A 99 10.71 1.63 4.25
N ALA A 100 10.42 2.75 3.60
CA ALA A 100 10.65 2.95 2.16
C ALA A 100 12.02 3.59 1.85
N ARG A 101 12.79 3.97 2.87
CA ARG A 101 14.24 4.21 2.79
C ARG A 101 14.99 2.92 3.11
#